data_AF-A0A117I898-F1
#
_entry.id   AF-A0A117I898-F1
#
_cell.length_a   1.000
_cell.length_b   1.000
_cell.length_c   1.000
_cell.angle_alpha   90.00
_cell.angle_beta   90.00
_cell.angle_gamma   90.00
#
_symmetry.space_group_name_H-M   'P 1'
#
loop_
_entity.id
_entity.type
_entity.pdbx_description
1 polymer ?
#
loop_
_entity_poly.entity_id
_entity_poly.type
_entity_poly.pdbx_seq_one_letter_code
_entity_poly.pdbx_strand_id
1 'polypeptide(L)'
;MTFTKTRIASVATAVGLTVALTMPASASAKPSVPLAPFCGGWVLPAGSFVINQDNDIVVEMDGWDGPAPSQQHIQYKLNYSLFGQPPAVTTGTVTDGAIEGNTIHFKADWDPHPGSSDWNQYTGTIDDNGYASGTTYNDSQKRNRGNKWGSVEPLTCVGSPGVPWMPPIVTS
;
A
#
# COMPACT_ATOMS: atom_id res chain seq x y z
N MET A 1 -73.24 1.24 33.73
CA MET A 1 -74.13 2.15 33.00
C MET A 1 -73.57 2.42 31.61
N THR A 2 -74.17 1.77 30.62
CA THR A 2 -74.62 2.24 29.29
C THR A 2 -73.95 3.47 28.63
N PHE A 3 -73.29 3.20 27.48
CA PHE A 3 -73.13 3.95 26.20
C PHE A 3 -72.77 5.45 26.22
N THR A 4 -71.87 5.94 25.35
CA THR A 4 -72.23 6.32 23.97
C THR A 4 -71.00 6.52 23.08
N LYS A 5 -71.12 6.01 21.85
CA LYS A 5 -70.20 6.15 20.73
C LYS A 5 -70.60 7.40 19.93
N THR A 6 -69.68 8.30 19.63
CA THR A 6 -69.94 9.38 18.66
C THR A 6 -68.74 9.54 17.75
N ARG A 7 -68.95 9.23 16.45
CA ARG A 7 -68.04 9.56 15.35
C ARG A 7 -68.49 10.90 14.77
N ILE A 8 -67.57 11.81 14.52
CA ILE A 8 -67.79 12.97 13.64
C ILE A 8 -66.62 13.05 12.65
N ALA A 9 -66.99 13.33 11.41
CA ALA A 9 -66.20 13.18 10.20
C ALA A 9 -65.27 14.36 9.89
N SER A 10 -64.19 14.00 9.18
CA SER A 10 -63.36 14.69 8.19
C SER A 10 -63.56 16.19 7.89
N VAL A 11 -62.43 16.92 7.83
CA VAL A 11 -62.22 18.01 6.86
C VAL A 11 -60.81 17.88 6.28
N ALA A 12 -60.73 17.73 4.96
CA ALA A 12 -59.50 17.70 4.18
C ALA A 12 -58.99 19.13 3.94
N THR A 13 -57.68 19.34 4.02
CA THR A 13 -57.02 20.54 3.51
C THR A 13 -55.86 20.10 2.61
N ALA A 14 -56.09 20.19 1.31
CA ALA A 14 -55.06 20.01 0.30
C ALA A 14 -54.16 21.26 0.30
N VAL A 15 -52.89 21.10 0.66
CA VAL A 15 -51.87 22.13 0.46
C VAL A 15 -51.02 21.69 -0.73
N GLY A 16 -51.22 22.36 -1.85
CA GLY A 16 -50.42 22.17 -3.06
C GLY A 16 -49.00 22.69 -2.84
N LEU A 17 -48.03 21.82 -3.10
CA LEU A 17 -46.61 22.17 -3.17
C LEU A 17 -46.23 22.21 -4.65
N THR A 18 -46.14 23.42 -5.21
CA THR A 18 -45.49 23.69 -6.49
C THR A 18 -43.99 23.48 -6.32
N VAL A 19 -43.50 22.29 -6.69
CA VAL A 19 -42.06 22.02 -6.78
C VAL A 19 -41.55 22.64 -8.08
N ALA A 20 -40.90 23.79 -7.98
CA ALA A 20 -40.13 24.36 -9.08
C ALA A 20 -38.97 23.40 -9.41
N LEU A 21 -39.04 22.76 -10.58
CA LEU A 21 -37.95 22.00 -11.18
C LEU A 21 -36.83 22.96 -11.62
N THR A 22 -36.00 23.40 -10.68
CA THR A 22 -34.68 23.94 -11.01
C THR A 22 -33.80 22.78 -11.42
N MET A 23 -33.64 22.58 -12.73
CA MET A 23 -32.64 21.65 -13.26
C MET A 23 -31.25 22.06 -12.74
N PRO A 24 -30.48 21.18 -12.09
CA PRO A 24 -29.08 21.48 -11.82
C PRO A 24 -28.39 21.60 -13.18
N ALA A 25 -27.83 22.79 -13.44
CA ALA A 25 -26.94 23.02 -14.56
C ALA A 25 -25.86 21.92 -14.54
N SER A 26 -25.68 21.23 -15.67
CA SER A 26 -24.65 20.22 -15.85
C SER A 26 -23.32 20.82 -15.44
N ALA A 27 -22.81 20.38 -14.28
CA ALA A 27 -21.48 20.74 -13.84
C ALA A 27 -20.53 20.25 -14.94
N SER A 28 -19.95 21.18 -15.69
CA SER A 28 -18.88 20.89 -16.63
C SER A 28 -17.73 20.32 -15.82
N ALA A 29 -17.61 18.99 -15.83
CA ALA A 29 -16.51 18.29 -15.22
C ALA A 29 -15.24 18.79 -15.90
N LYS A 30 -14.47 19.62 -15.19
CA LYS A 30 -13.11 19.96 -15.61
C LYS A 30 -12.41 18.63 -15.92
N PRO A 31 -11.62 18.55 -17.01
CA PRO A 31 -10.86 17.34 -17.31
C PRO A 31 -10.05 17.00 -16.06
N SER A 32 -10.18 15.76 -15.61
CA SER A 32 -9.35 15.22 -14.54
C SER A 32 -7.91 15.53 -14.92
N VAL A 33 -7.26 16.37 -14.12
CA VAL A 33 -5.79 16.52 -14.14
C VAL A 33 -5.24 15.11 -14.28
N PRO A 34 -4.33 14.84 -15.22
CA PRO A 34 -3.82 13.50 -15.40
C PRO A 34 -3.34 13.02 -14.03
N LEU A 35 -4.03 12.01 -13.50
CA LEU A 35 -3.55 11.22 -12.38
C LEU A 35 -2.11 10.84 -12.74
N ALA A 36 -1.19 10.94 -11.77
CA ALA A 36 0.24 10.75 -11.99
C ALA A 36 0.53 9.60 -12.98
N PRO A 37 1.57 9.72 -13.82
CA PRO A 37 1.82 8.76 -14.89
C PRO A 37 1.74 7.32 -14.37
N PHE A 38 0.83 6.54 -14.97
CA PHE A 38 0.58 5.15 -14.58
C PHE A 38 1.89 4.37 -14.59
N CYS A 39 2.26 3.79 -13.44
CA CYS A 39 3.48 3.01 -13.34
C CYS A 39 3.28 1.62 -13.94
N GLY A 40 4.09 1.25 -14.93
CA GLY A 40 4.00 -0.06 -15.58
C GLY A 40 4.55 -1.20 -14.73
N GLY A 41 5.43 -0.86 -13.78
CA GLY A 41 5.99 -1.78 -12.79
C GLY A 41 6.97 -1.04 -11.88
N TRP A 42 7.29 -1.64 -10.74
CA TRP A 42 8.23 -1.07 -9.78
C TRP A 42 9.49 -1.92 -9.69
N VAL A 43 10.62 -1.27 -9.44
CA VAL A 43 11.89 -1.93 -9.12
C VAL A 43 12.51 -1.23 -7.92
N LEU A 44 13.31 -1.95 -7.13
CA LEU A 44 14.09 -1.30 -6.08
C LEU A 44 15.12 -0.35 -6.71
N PRO A 45 15.38 0.82 -6.09
CA PRO A 45 16.38 1.75 -6.60
C PRO A 45 17.78 1.13 -6.50
N ALA A 46 18.68 1.53 -7.39
CA ALA A 46 20.07 1.09 -7.32
C ALA A 46 20.70 1.51 -5.99
N GLY A 47 21.30 0.56 -5.26
CA GLY A 47 21.91 0.79 -3.95
C GLY A 47 21.23 -0.01 -2.84
N SER A 48 21.02 0.64 -1.70
CA SER A 48 20.42 0.06 -0.50
C SER A 48 18.93 0.40 -0.44
N PHE A 49 18.06 -0.62 -0.39
CA PHE A 49 16.65 -0.42 -0.06
C PHE A 49 16.44 -0.61 1.45
N VAL A 50 15.92 0.41 2.11
CA VAL A 50 15.76 0.45 3.56
C VAL A 50 14.29 0.45 3.96
N ILE A 51 13.93 -0.41 4.91
CA ILE A 51 12.62 -0.40 5.56
C ILE A 51 12.78 -0.24 7.08
N ASN A 52 11.82 0.45 7.67
CA ASN A 52 11.68 0.58 9.12
C ASN A 52 10.49 -0.25 9.59
N GLN A 53 10.71 -1.11 10.59
CA GLN A 53 9.64 -1.83 11.27
C GLN A 53 9.12 -1.03 12.48
N ASP A 54 7.89 -1.30 12.90
CA ASP A 54 7.25 -0.70 14.08
C ASP A 54 7.80 -1.19 15.42
N ASN A 55 8.69 -2.19 15.41
CA ASN A 55 9.45 -2.67 16.55
C ASN A 55 10.92 -2.20 16.53
N ASP A 56 11.18 -1.08 15.84
CA ASP A 56 12.48 -0.39 15.84
C ASP A 56 13.63 -1.15 15.17
N ILE A 57 13.30 -2.15 14.34
CA ILE A 57 14.25 -2.83 13.48
C ILE A 57 14.32 -2.08 12.14
N VAL A 58 15.53 -1.74 11.72
CA VAL A 58 15.83 -1.23 10.39
C VAL A 58 16.41 -2.37 9.57
N VAL A 59 15.80 -2.66 8.42
CA VAL A 59 16.28 -3.68 7.49
C VAL A 59 16.78 -2.98 6.24
N GLU A 60 17.95 -3.40 5.78
CA GLU A 60 18.67 -2.83 4.65
C GLU A 60 19.03 -3.96 3.69
N MET A 61 18.53 -3.86 2.46
CA MET A 61 18.78 -4.80 1.38
C MET A 61 19.72 -4.15 0.36
N ASP A 62 20.87 -4.78 0.14
CA ASP A 62 21.87 -4.27 -0.79
C ASP A 62 21.88 -5.07 -2.08
N GLY A 63 21.94 -4.37 -3.21
CA GLY A 63 22.15 -5.01 -4.52
C GLY A 63 20.92 -5.70 -5.09
N TRP A 64 19.72 -5.33 -4.65
CA TRP A 64 18.48 -5.69 -5.34
C TRP A 64 18.29 -4.87 -6.60
N ASP A 65 18.75 -5.42 -7.72
CA ASP A 65 18.51 -4.89 -9.05
C ASP A 65 17.48 -5.77 -9.79
N GLY A 66 16.33 -5.19 -10.15
CA GLY A 66 15.27 -5.85 -10.93
C GLY A 66 14.08 -6.41 -10.12
N PRO A 67 13.16 -7.15 -10.78
CA PRO A 67 11.87 -7.52 -10.20
C PRO A 67 11.89 -8.74 -9.27
N ALA A 68 12.97 -9.54 -9.26
CA ALA A 68 13.10 -10.75 -8.45
C ALA A 68 14.52 -10.88 -7.85
N PRO A 69 14.68 -10.74 -6.53
CA PRO A 69 15.94 -10.97 -5.84
C PRO A 69 16.08 -12.45 -5.52
N SER A 70 17.26 -13.00 -5.75
CA SER A 70 17.64 -14.27 -5.13
C SER A 70 19.10 -14.18 -4.71
N GLN A 71 19.42 -14.70 -3.53
CA GLN A 71 20.78 -14.75 -2.99
C GLN A 71 21.43 -13.38 -2.74
N GLN A 72 20.62 -12.32 -2.62
CA GLN A 72 21.13 -10.99 -2.29
C GLN A 72 21.41 -10.86 -0.80
N HIS A 73 22.44 -10.08 -0.49
CA HIS A 73 22.80 -9.77 0.88
C HIS A 73 21.73 -8.88 1.51
N ILE A 74 21.32 -9.24 2.72
CA ILE A 74 20.40 -8.44 3.52
C ILE A 74 20.95 -8.34 4.93
N GLN A 75 20.77 -7.18 5.56
CA GLN A 75 21.17 -6.96 6.93
C GLN A 75 20.06 -6.26 7.70
N TYR A 76 19.99 -6.49 9.01
CA TYR A 76 19.19 -5.67 9.89
C TYR A 76 20.02 -5.13 11.05
N LYS A 77 19.58 -3.98 11.54
CA LYS A 77 20.16 -3.28 12.69
C LYS A 77 19.03 -2.78 13.58
N LEU A 78 19.22 -2.88 14.89
CA LEU A 78 18.35 -2.20 15.84
C LEU A 78 18.58 -0.69 15.74
N ASN A 79 17.53 0.11 15.92
CA ASN A 79 17.69 1.56 15.91
C ASN A 79 18.57 2.03 17.08
N TYR A 80 19.79 2.50 16.77
CA TYR A 80 20.78 2.97 17.75
C TYR A 80 20.20 3.99 18.74
N SER A 81 19.30 4.86 18.26
CA SER A 81 18.68 5.93 19.05
C SER A 81 17.86 5.43 20.24
N LEU A 82 17.45 4.16 20.21
CA LEU A 82 16.58 3.56 21.22
C LEU A 82 17.31 2.62 22.20
N PHE A 83 18.45 2.04 21.79
CA PHE A 83 19.14 1.03 22.58
C PHE A 83 20.51 1.47 23.15
N GLY A 84 21.02 2.65 22.76
CA GLY A 84 22.21 3.26 23.40
C GLY A 84 23.51 2.45 23.29
N GLN A 85 23.54 1.45 22.42
CA GLN A 85 24.66 0.56 22.12
C GLN A 85 24.82 0.51 20.60
N PRO A 86 26.05 0.46 20.05
CA PRO A 86 26.25 0.28 18.61
C PRO A 86 25.43 -0.93 18.17
N PRO A 87 24.59 -0.80 17.13
CA PRO A 87 23.65 -1.85 16.82
C PRO A 87 24.42 -3.10 16.42
N ALA A 88 24.16 -4.21 17.11
CA ALA A 88 24.58 -5.50 16.59
C ALA A 88 23.92 -5.66 15.21
N VAL A 89 24.75 -5.80 14.18
CA VAL A 89 24.29 -6.02 12.82
C VAL A 89 24.14 -7.51 12.64
N THR A 90 22.94 -7.95 12.28
CA THR A 90 22.70 -9.32 11.84
C THR A 90 22.63 -9.33 10.32
N THR A 91 23.40 -10.21 9.69
CA THR A 91 23.44 -10.39 8.24
C THR A 91 22.72 -11.67 7.85
N GLY A 92 22.08 -11.68 6.70
CA GLY A 92 21.36 -12.81 6.14
C GLY A 92 21.34 -12.78 4.62
N THR A 93 20.47 -13.61 4.04
CA THR A 93 20.26 -13.66 2.59
C THR A 93 18.78 -13.59 2.24
N VAL A 94 18.47 -12.91 1.14
CA VAL A 94 17.14 -12.99 0.53
C VAL A 94 17.03 -14.32 -0.21
N THR A 95 16.15 -15.18 0.28
CA THR A 95 15.95 -16.55 -0.25
C THR A 95 14.83 -16.62 -1.28
N ASP A 96 13.92 -15.66 -1.25
CA ASP A 96 12.77 -15.55 -2.15
C ASP A 96 12.30 -14.09 -2.21
N GLY A 97 11.71 -13.66 -3.32
CA GLY A 97 11.08 -12.35 -3.42
C GLY A 97 10.60 -12.00 -4.82
N ALA A 98 9.66 -11.08 -4.88
CA ALA A 98 9.25 -10.45 -6.13
C ALA A 98 8.55 -9.10 -5.90
N ILE A 99 8.56 -8.29 -6.96
CA ILE A 99 7.69 -7.13 -7.11
C ILE A 99 6.73 -7.41 -8.29
N GLU A 100 5.44 -7.46 -7.99
CA GLU A 100 4.37 -7.81 -8.94
C GLU A 100 3.28 -6.74 -8.93
N GLY A 101 3.28 -5.87 -9.95
CA GLY A 101 2.44 -4.67 -9.94
C GLY A 101 2.74 -3.84 -8.69
N ASN A 102 1.71 -3.55 -7.90
CA ASN A 102 1.85 -2.80 -6.63
C ASN A 102 2.08 -3.69 -5.41
N THR A 103 2.46 -4.96 -5.59
CA THR A 103 2.73 -5.89 -4.47
C THR A 103 4.23 -6.13 -4.38
N ILE A 104 4.75 -6.14 -3.16
CA ILE A 104 6.14 -6.50 -2.87
C ILE A 104 6.17 -7.61 -1.82
N HIS A 105 6.99 -8.63 -2.06
CA HIS A 105 7.26 -9.65 -1.07
C HIS A 105 8.72 -10.09 -1.14
N PHE A 106 9.28 -10.45 0.01
CA PHE A 106 10.59 -11.09 0.09
C PHE A 106 10.72 -11.89 1.38
N LYS A 107 11.59 -12.90 1.37
CA LYS A 107 11.92 -13.73 2.52
C LYS A 107 13.40 -13.61 2.83
N ALA A 108 13.70 -13.15 4.03
CA ALA A 108 15.05 -13.10 4.57
C ALA A 108 15.30 -14.33 5.45
N ASP A 109 16.47 -14.95 5.29
CA ASP A 109 17.00 -15.98 6.18
C ASP A 109 18.24 -15.41 6.87
N TRP A 110 18.18 -15.25 8.20
CA TRP A 110 19.17 -14.54 9.01
C TRP A 110 20.24 -15.43 9.61
N ASP A 111 19.96 -16.72 9.71
CA ASP A 111 20.87 -17.67 10.35
C ASP A 111 20.69 -19.07 9.76
N PRO A 112 21.18 -19.30 8.52
CA PRO A 112 20.98 -20.56 7.83
C PRO A 112 21.88 -21.65 8.45
N HIS A 113 21.41 -22.27 9.54
CA HIS A 113 22.04 -23.44 10.16
C HIS A 113 21.16 -24.69 10.02
N PRO A 114 21.74 -25.88 9.79
CA PRO A 114 20.96 -27.12 9.73
C PRO A 114 20.11 -27.33 11.01
N GLY A 115 18.79 -27.29 10.86
CA GLY A 115 17.84 -27.51 11.96
C GLY A 115 17.40 -26.25 12.72
N SER A 116 17.84 -25.06 12.31
CA SER A 116 17.35 -23.76 12.76
C SER A 116 16.88 -22.95 11.56
N SER A 117 15.83 -22.16 11.70
CA SER A 117 15.46 -21.19 10.66
C SER A 117 14.96 -19.92 11.31
N ASP A 118 15.86 -18.95 11.51
CA ASP A 118 15.44 -17.59 11.84
C ASP A 118 15.17 -16.84 10.53
N TRP A 119 13.94 -16.98 10.05
CA TRP A 119 13.50 -16.32 8.83
C TRP A 119 12.42 -15.30 9.13
N ASN A 120 12.42 -14.25 8.29
CA ASN A 120 11.36 -13.27 8.23
C ASN A 120 10.78 -13.22 6.81
N GLN A 121 9.47 -13.27 6.71
CA GLN A 121 8.74 -13.01 5.47
C GLN A 121 8.13 -11.62 5.51
N TYR A 122 8.38 -10.85 4.47
CA TYR A 122 7.92 -9.49 4.29
C TYR A 122 6.91 -9.49 3.16
N THR A 123 5.74 -8.93 3.41
CA THR A 123 4.69 -8.74 2.39
C THR A 123 4.13 -7.35 2.51
N GLY A 124 3.95 -6.65 1.39
CA GLY A 124 3.48 -5.27 1.39
C GLY A 124 2.92 -4.83 0.04
N THR A 125 2.52 -3.57 0.00
CA THR A 125 2.01 -2.88 -1.19
C THR A 125 2.79 -1.59 -1.43
N ILE A 126 2.87 -1.18 -2.69
CA ILE A 126 3.53 0.04 -3.15
C ILE A 126 2.44 1.05 -3.52
N ASP A 127 2.53 2.27 -2.99
CA ASP A 127 1.61 3.35 -3.31
C ASP A 127 1.98 4.06 -4.62
N ASP A 128 1.14 5.01 -5.05
CA ASP A 128 1.36 5.75 -6.30
C ASP A 128 2.62 6.66 -6.26
N ASN A 129 3.16 6.93 -5.07
CA ASN A 129 4.39 7.69 -4.87
C ASN A 129 5.63 6.76 -4.81
N GLY A 130 5.44 5.45 -4.95
CA GLY A 130 6.51 4.46 -4.90
C GLY A 130 6.90 4.04 -3.49
N TYR A 131 6.23 4.52 -2.44
CA TYR A 131 6.54 4.07 -1.08
C TYR A 131 5.90 2.71 -0.81
N ALA A 132 6.70 1.78 -0.30
CA ALA A 132 6.23 0.45 0.08
C ALA A 132 5.88 0.41 1.56
N SER A 133 4.82 -0.30 1.92
CA SER A 133 4.49 -0.59 3.31
C SER A 133 3.83 -1.96 3.46
N GLY A 134 3.96 -2.58 4.62
CA GLY A 134 3.54 -3.96 4.76
C GLY A 134 3.59 -4.51 6.17
N THR A 135 3.63 -5.84 6.22
CA THR A 135 3.76 -6.62 7.45
C THR A 135 4.92 -7.62 7.31
N THR A 136 5.65 -7.83 8.39
CA THR A 136 6.68 -8.84 8.54
C THR A 136 6.17 -9.96 9.44
N TYR A 137 6.43 -11.20 9.07
CA TYR A 137 6.14 -12.41 9.84
C TYR A 137 7.44 -13.17 10.08
N ASN A 138 7.59 -13.83 11.23
CA ASN A 138 8.72 -14.72 11.50
C ASN A 138 8.24 -16.14 11.83
N ASP A 139 9.18 -17.06 12.01
CA ASP A 139 8.97 -18.45 12.47
C ASP A 139 7.96 -18.54 13.64
N SER A 140 8.19 -17.73 14.68
CA SER A 140 7.48 -17.83 15.95
C SER A 140 6.09 -17.19 15.94
N GLN A 141 5.81 -16.33 14.96
CA GLN A 141 4.57 -15.59 14.86
C GLN A 141 3.60 -16.33 13.94
N LYS A 142 2.46 -16.77 14.50
CA LYS A 142 1.27 -17.06 13.68
C LYS A 142 0.98 -15.82 12.82
N ARG A 143 0.58 -16.00 11.55
CA ARG A 143 0.31 -14.96 10.51
C ARG A 143 -0.54 -13.74 10.92
N ASN A 144 -1.02 -13.67 12.16
CA ASN A 144 -1.87 -12.61 12.70
C ASN A 144 -1.14 -11.68 13.70
N ARG A 145 0.15 -11.88 13.99
CA ARG A 145 0.94 -11.03 14.91
C ARG A 145 2.22 -10.48 14.28
N GLY A 146 2.17 -10.10 13.01
CA GLY A 146 3.32 -9.52 12.33
C GLY A 146 3.55 -8.05 12.69
N ASN A 147 4.79 -7.60 12.54
CA ASN A 147 5.21 -6.20 12.71
C ASN A 147 4.91 -5.41 11.44
N LYS A 148 4.48 -4.16 11.54
CA LYS A 148 4.32 -3.28 10.38
C LYS A 148 5.67 -2.74 9.92
N TRP A 149 5.79 -2.47 8.63
CA TRP A 149 6.98 -1.83 8.07
C TRP A 149 6.64 -0.84 6.96
N GLY A 150 7.54 0.11 6.74
CA GLY A 150 7.49 1.06 5.62
C GLY A 150 8.88 1.33 5.04
N SER A 151 8.96 1.57 3.73
CA SER A 151 10.20 1.97 3.08
C SER A 151 10.58 3.41 3.43
N VAL A 152 11.88 3.64 3.56
CA VAL A 152 12.44 4.97 3.82
C VAL A 152 12.49 5.80 2.54
N GLU A 153 12.73 5.12 1.41
CA GLU A 153 12.84 5.71 0.09
C GLU A 153 11.81 5.09 -0.87
N PRO A 154 11.37 5.84 -1.90
CA PRO A 154 10.46 5.31 -2.90
C PRO A 154 11.18 4.34 -3.85
N LEU A 155 10.43 3.36 -4.35
CA LEU A 155 10.83 2.50 -5.43
C LEU A 155 10.92 3.28 -6.75
N THR A 156 11.72 2.77 -7.68
CA THR A 156 11.82 3.34 -9.02
C THR A 156 10.69 2.81 -9.89
N CYS A 157 9.89 3.73 -10.45
CA CYS A 157 8.89 3.36 -11.44
C CYS A 157 9.57 3.05 -12.78
N VAL A 158 9.36 1.84 -13.29
CA VAL A 158 9.70 1.49 -14.67
C VAL A 158 8.44 1.64 -15.51
N GLY A 159 8.46 2.59 -16.44
CA GLY A 159 7.32 2.93 -17.29
C GLY A 159 6.82 1.72 -18.07
N SER A 160 5.49 1.65 -18.28
CA SER A 160 4.93 0.76 -19.28
C SER A 160 5.52 1.15 -20.65
N PRO A 161 5.91 0.20 -21.53
CA PRO A 161 6.38 0.55 -22.86
C PRO A 161 5.34 1.44 -23.53
N GLY A 162 5.77 2.65 -23.89
CA GLY A 162 4.93 3.83 -24.01
C GLY A 162 3.60 3.60 -24.73
N VAL A 163 2.51 4.07 -24.13
CA VAL A 163 1.31 4.37 -24.91
C VAL A 163 1.73 5.48 -25.89
N PRO A 164 1.70 5.26 -27.22
CA PRO A 164 1.98 6.33 -28.17
C PRO A 164 1.02 7.47 -27.87
N TRP A 165 1.55 8.67 -27.66
CA TRP A 165 0.73 9.86 -27.49
C TRP A 165 -0.15 10.01 -28.73
N MET A 166 -1.45 9.70 -28.62
CA MET A 166 -2.42 10.03 -29.65
C MET A 166 -2.73 11.52 -29.50
N PRO A 167 -2.38 12.38 -30.48
CA PRO A 167 -2.83 13.76 -30.46
C PRO A 167 -4.36 13.80 -30.39
N PRO A 168 -4.95 14.83 -29.75
CA PRO A 168 -6.39 15.02 -29.77
C PRO A 168 -6.88 15.09 -31.22
N ILE A 169 -7.83 14.22 -31.58
CA ILE A 169 -8.51 14.27 -32.87
C ILE A 169 -9.33 15.57 -32.88
N VAL A 170 -8.87 16.56 -33.64
CA VAL A 170 -9.66 17.74 -33.95
C VAL A 170 -10.69 17.33 -35.00
N THR A 171 -11.92 17.08 -34.59
CA THR A 171 -13.04 16.99 -35.52
C THR A 171 -13.44 18.40 -35.92
N SER A 172 -13.19 18.74 -37.19
CA SER A 172 -13.64 19.95 -37.88
C SER A 172 -15.14 19.97 -38.12
#